data_AF-A0A2S9GJR7-F1
#
_entry.id   AF-A0A2S9GJR7-F1
#
_cell.length_a   1.000
_cell.length_b   1.000
_cell.length_c   1.000
_cell.angle_alpha   90.00
_cell.angle_beta   90.00
_cell.angle_gamma   90.00
#
_symmetry.space_group_name_H-M   'P 1'
#
loop_
_entity.id
_entity.type
_entity.pdbx_description
1 polymer ?
#
loop_
_entity_poly.entity_id
_entity_poly.type
_entity_poly.pdbx_seq_one_letter_code
_entity_poly.pdbx_strand_id
1 'polypeptide(L)'
;NAVEESELLSADGADFDPETFLDCTSSPVLFTSAALNFGVNQLLDVLAQLAPPPNGQLDVNGTRREASAPFSAFVFKVQAGMDSA
;
A
#
# COMPACT_ATOMS: atom_id res chain seq x y z
N ASN A 1 -21.95 16.34 12.14
CA ASN A 1 -22.64 15.04 12.33
C ASN A 1 -21.88 14.06 11.47
N ALA A 2 -21.27 13.01 12.03
CA ALA A 2 -20.43 12.11 11.25
C ALA A 2 -21.18 11.46 10.06
N VAL A 3 -22.50 11.26 10.18
CA VAL A 3 -23.35 10.73 9.10
C VAL A 3 -23.48 11.74 7.96
N GLU A 4 -23.83 13.00 8.23
CA GLU A 4 -23.94 14.04 7.19
C GLU A 4 -22.60 14.28 6.48
N GLU A 5 -21.49 14.27 7.21
CA GLU A 5 -20.14 14.43 6.64
C GLU A 5 -19.79 13.24 5.74
N SER A 6 -20.18 12.02 6.13
CA SER A 6 -20.02 10.82 5.30
C SER A 6 -20.87 10.86 4.04
N GLU A 7 -22.14 11.30 4.14
CA GLU A 7 -23.04 11.42 2.99
C GLU A 7 -22.53 12.42 1.95
N LEU A 8 -21.88 13.51 2.40
CA LEU A 8 -21.28 14.49 1.51
C LEU A 8 -20.10 13.91 0.71
N LEU A 9 -19.30 13.04 1.31
CA LEU A 9 -18.20 12.35 0.61
C LEU A 9 -18.74 11.44 -0.50
N SER A 10 -19.77 10.65 -0.22
CA SER A 10 -20.41 9.81 -1.23
C SER A 10 -21.06 10.65 -2.34
N ALA A 11 -21.66 11.81 -2.00
CA ALA A 11 -22.22 12.73 -3.00
C ALA A 11 -21.16 13.33 -3.94
N ASP A 12 -19.91 13.48 -3.49
CA ASP A 12 -18.76 13.93 -4.30
C ASP A 12 -18.05 12.78 -5.04
N GLY A 13 -18.55 11.54 -4.90
CA GLY A 13 -17.95 10.35 -5.51
C GLY A 13 -16.64 9.92 -4.85
N ALA A 14 -16.41 10.31 -3.59
CA ALA A 14 -15.21 9.97 -2.82
C ALA A 14 -15.30 8.60 -2.11
N ASP A 15 -16.24 7.75 -2.54
CA ASP A 15 -16.32 6.37 -2.07
C ASP A 15 -15.07 5.59 -2.52
N PHE A 16 -14.66 4.61 -1.70
CA PHE A 16 -13.50 3.79 -2.03
C PHE A 16 -13.77 2.92 -3.27
N ASP A 17 -12.87 3.03 -4.24
CA ASP A 17 -12.85 2.20 -5.43
C ASP A 17 -11.49 1.46 -5.55
N PRO A 18 -11.48 0.11 -5.58
CA PRO A 18 -10.26 -0.67 -5.68
C PRO A 18 -9.44 -0.41 -6.95
N GLU A 19 -10.08 -0.13 -8.08
CA GLU A 19 -9.38 0.07 -9.35
C GLU A 19 -8.55 1.36 -9.32
N THR A 20 -9.18 2.48 -8.94
CA THR A 20 -8.47 3.76 -8.80
C THR A 20 -7.35 3.71 -7.76
N PHE A 21 -7.51 2.91 -6.69
CA PHE A 21 -6.45 2.69 -5.70
C PHE A 21 -5.25 1.95 -6.29
N LEU A 22 -5.49 0.83 -7.01
CA LEU A 22 -4.42 0.04 -7.63
C LEU A 22 -3.72 0.78 -8.77
N ASP A 23 -4.42 1.69 -9.44
CA ASP A 23 -3.88 2.58 -10.46
C ASP A 23 -3.19 3.83 -9.86
N CYS A 24 -3.10 3.93 -8.53
CA CYS A 24 -2.49 5.04 -7.80
C CYS A 24 -3.13 6.41 -8.11
N THR A 25 -4.41 6.44 -8.45
CA THR A 25 -5.18 7.66 -8.73
C THR A 25 -6.04 8.11 -7.54
N SER A 26 -6.28 7.20 -6.59
CA SER A 26 -6.94 7.47 -5.31
C SER A 26 -6.15 6.84 -4.16
N SER A 27 -6.42 7.29 -2.92
CA SER A 27 -5.83 6.70 -1.71
C SER A 27 -6.91 6.60 -0.62
N PRO A 28 -7.15 5.42 -0.04
CA PRO A 28 -8.06 5.29 1.09
C PRO A 28 -7.52 6.07 2.31
N VAL A 29 -8.40 6.80 2.99
CA VAL A 29 -8.07 7.59 4.17
C VAL A 29 -8.63 6.93 5.42
N LEU A 30 -7.79 6.76 6.45
CA LEU A 30 -8.17 6.22 7.74
C LEU A 30 -7.80 7.22 8.85
N PHE A 31 -8.71 7.40 9.81
CA PHE A 31 -8.47 8.25 10.98
C PHE A 31 -8.02 7.39 12.16
N THR A 32 -6.77 7.57 12.59
CA THR A 32 -6.14 6.78 13.66
C THR A 32 -5.27 7.67 14.56
N SER A 33 -4.83 7.14 15.71
CA SER A 33 -3.83 7.80 16.56
C SER A 33 -2.77 6.77 16.97
N ALA A 34 -1.61 6.84 16.32
CA ALA A 34 -0.48 5.96 16.63
C ALA A 34 0.03 6.15 18.07
N ALA A 35 0.08 7.39 18.56
CA ALA A 35 0.54 7.71 19.92
C ALA A 35 -0.36 7.11 21.00
N LEU A 36 -1.66 6.97 20.72
CA LEU A 36 -2.64 6.35 21.62
C LEU A 36 -2.88 4.87 21.32
N ASN A 37 -2.16 4.31 20.33
CA ASN A 37 -2.39 2.96 19.80
C ASN A 37 -3.87 2.72 19.40
N PHE A 38 -4.53 3.75 18.87
CA PHE A 38 -5.94 3.71 18.46
C PHE A 38 -6.02 3.60 16.94
N GLY A 39 -6.79 2.63 16.43
CA GLY A 39 -6.98 2.45 14.98
C GLY A 39 -5.83 1.77 14.25
N VAL A 40 -4.72 1.44 14.92
CA VAL A 40 -3.53 0.82 14.29
C VAL A 40 -3.83 -0.58 13.77
N ASN A 41 -4.59 -1.39 14.52
CA ASN A 41 -4.99 -2.72 14.04
C ASN A 41 -5.89 -2.62 12.81
N GLN A 42 -6.87 -1.70 12.80
CA GLN A 42 -7.73 -1.47 11.64
C GLN A 42 -6.93 -1.02 10.42
N LEU A 43 -5.92 -0.16 10.60
CA LEU A 43 -5.00 0.21 9.53
C LEU A 43 -4.27 -1.01 8.96
N LEU A 44 -3.73 -1.88 9.83
CA LEU A 44 -3.03 -3.10 9.39
C LEU A 44 -3.97 -4.07 8.67
N ASP A 45 -5.21 -4.24 9.17
CA ASP A 45 -6.21 -5.11 8.54
C ASP A 45 -6.57 -4.61 7.14
N VAL A 46 -6.80 -3.30 6.98
CA VAL A 46 -7.08 -2.68 5.68
C VAL A 46 -5.88 -2.79 4.75
N LEU A 47 -4.66 -2.55 5.25
CA LEU A 47 -3.45 -2.73 4.45
C LEU A 47 -3.29 -4.18 3.99
N ALA A 48 -3.53 -5.17 4.86
CA ALA A 48 -3.43 -6.58 4.50
C ALA A 48 -4.48 -7.00 3.46
N GLN A 49 -5.66 -6.37 3.48
CA GLN A 49 -6.73 -6.65 2.52
C GLN A 49 -6.51 -5.97 1.17
N LEU A 50 -6.02 -4.73 1.16
CA LEU A 50 -5.93 -3.92 -0.05
C LEU A 50 -4.56 -4.02 -0.74
N ALA A 51 -3.47 -4.27 0.00
CA ALA A 51 -2.14 -4.26 -0.59
C ALA A 51 -2.01 -5.35 -1.67
N PRO A 52 -1.50 -5.00 -2.86
CA PRO A 52 -1.31 -5.96 -3.92
C PRO A 52 -0.22 -6.99 -3.51
N PRO A 53 -0.37 -8.25 -3.92
CA PRO A 53 0.68 -9.25 -3.73
C PRO A 53 1.92 -8.88 -4.55
N PRO A 54 3.09 -9.49 -4.27
CA PRO A 54 4.28 -9.31 -5.07
C PRO A 54 3.98 -9.54 -6.55
N ASN A 55 4.25 -8.52 -7.37
CA ASN A 55 4.09 -8.61 -8.81
C ASN A 55 5.44 -8.92 -9.48
N GLY A 56 5.37 -9.53 -10.66
CA GLY A 56 6.53 -9.80 -11.47
C GLY A 56 7.26 -8.53 -11.89
N GLN A 57 8.60 -8.54 -11.81
CA GLN A 57 9.44 -7.46 -12.32
C GLN A 57 9.80 -7.67 -13.80
N LEU A 58 10.05 -6.59 -14.52
CA LEU A 58 10.54 -6.65 -15.90
C LEU A 58 12.00 -7.09 -15.93
N ASP A 59 12.33 -8.01 -16.83
CA ASP A 59 13.71 -8.38 -17.12
C ASP A 59 14.38 -7.39 -18.10
N VAL A 60 15.65 -7.66 -18.42
CA VAL A 60 16.44 -6.83 -19.35
C VAL A 60 15.84 -6.73 -20.76
N ASN A 61 14.95 -7.65 -21.14
CA ASN A 61 14.27 -7.68 -22.42
C ASN A 61 12.84 -7.11 -22.34
N GLY A 62 12.44 -6.55 -21.19
CA GLY A 62 11.08 -6.05 -20.96
C GLY A 62 10.04 -7.15 -20.75
N THR A 63 10.46 -8.39 -20.52
CA THR A 63 9.55 -9.50 -20.23
C THR A 63 9.24 -9.53 -18.73
N ARG A 64 7.95 -9.54 -18.37
CA ARG A 64 7.55 -9.67 -16.97
C ARG A 64 7.86 -11.08 -16.48
N ARG A 65 8.67 -11.18 -15.43
CA ARG A 65 9.01 -12.45 -14.77
C ARG A 65 7.91 -12.83 -13.79
N GLU A 66 7.37 -14.04 -13.88
CA GLU A 66 6.42 -14.56 -12.89
C GLU A 66 7.01 -14.61 -11.48
N ALA A 67 6.18 -14.33 -10.47
CA ALA A 67 6.62 -14.34 -9.07
C ALA A 67 7.04 -15.75 -8.59
N SER A 68 6.55 -16.80 -9.24
CA SER A 68 6.89 -18.21 -8.97
C SER A 68 8.09 -18.74 -9.75
N ALA A 69 8.75 -17.91 -10.55
CA ALA A 69 9.95 -18.30 -11.30
C ALA A 69 11.12 -18.66 -10.34
N PRO A 70 12.18 -19.33 -10.83
CA PRO A 70 13.37 -19.60 -10.02
C PRO A 70 13.93 -18.35 -9.35
N PHE A 71 14.65 -18.52 -8.23
CA PHE A 71 15.16 -17.41 -7.43
C PHE A 71 15.95 -16.37 -8.25
N SER A 72 15.67 -15.10 -8.01
CA SER A 72 16.40 -13.94 -8.52
C SER A 72 16.18 -12.76 -7.58
N ALA A 73 17.12 -11.82 -7.49
CA ALA A 73 17.00 -10.64 -6.66
C ALA A 73 17.69 -9.42 -7.29
N PHE A 74 17.28 -8.22 -6.87
CA PHE A 74 17.98 -6.98 -7.16
C PHE A 74 18.36 -6.29 -5.85
N VAL A 75 19.58 -5.78 -5.77
CA VAL A 75 20.03 -5.00 -4.62
C VAL A 75 19.54 -3.56 -4.81
N PHE A 76 18.56 -3.13 -4.01
CA PHE A 76 17.99 -1.77 -4.09
C PHE A 76 18.65 -0.78 -3.13
N LYS A 77 19.32 -1.27 -2.10
CA LYS A 77 20.01 -0.47 -1.08
C LYS A 77 21.21 -1.23 -0.54
N VAL A 78 22.34 -0.54 -0.41
CA VAL A 78 23.49 -0.99 0.39
C VAL A 78 23.60 -0.03 1.57
N GLN A 79 23.60 -0.57 2.79
CA GLN A 79 23.82 0.22 4.00
C GLN A 79 25.15 -0.21 4.59
N ALA A 80 26.13 0.70 4.60
CA ALA A 80 27.36 0.49 5.34
C ALA A 80 27.06 0.67 6.84
N GLY A 81 27.56 -0.24 7.67
CA GLY A 81 27.48 -0.08 9.12
C GLY A 81 28.27 1.15 9.56
N MET A 82 27.78 1.84 10.59
CA MET A 82 28.66 2.66 11.40
C MET A 82 29.56 1.69 12.16
N ASP A 83 30.82 1.57 11.75
CA ASP A 83 31.83 0.90 12.55
C ASP A 83 32.02 1.74 13.82
N SER A 84 31.46 1.26 14.94
CA SER A 84 31.71 1.82 16.26
C SER A 84 32.92 1.10 16.85
N ALA A 85 34.09 1.33 16.26
CA ALA A 85 35.38 1.01 16.86
C ALA A 85 35.87 2.20 17.68
#